data_AF-A0A9Q3IT55-F1
#
_entry.id   AF-A0A9Q3IT55-F1
#
_cell.length_a   1.000
_cell.length_b   1.000
_cell.length_c   1.000
_cell.angle_alpha   90.00
_cell.angle_beta   90.00
_cell.angle_gamma   90.00
#
_symmetry.space_group_name_H-M   'P 1'
#
loop_
_entity.id
_entity.type
_entity.pdbx_description
1 polymer ?
#
loop_
_entity_poly.entity_id
_entity_poly.type
_entity_poly.pdbx_seq_one_letter_code
_entity_poly.pdbx_strand_id
1 'polypeptide(L)'
;MEIDRRRNFKFSGWAPESGTPNSEDTDSEQTKTCILGISSSELQNEFFNAVMKTYVKHKQCSILFQPLQQKYRSSELESHLEEPWLTDYKDNEFLLIDGLLYHREKHASGLKIVDRDHISSILQECHDCPYVGHMSEDRTKERVASTAWWPKLEQELSEYINTCERCQKENRKHGKKYGLLQHIEEPKRPWETINMDCVTGLVPGGKENFNYCLIIVDRFRNSVRCLLCHKEDTAMDTALVFGIT
;
A
#
# COMPACT_ATOMS: atom_id res chain seq x y z
N MET A 1 -29.69 -5.98 -32.81
CA MET A 1 -29.30 -6.91 -31.73
C MET A 1 -28.66 -6.08 -30.65
N GLU A 2 -29.49 -5.65 -29.71
CA GLU A 2 -29.16 -4.72 -28.64
C GLU A 2 -28.74 -5.56 -27.43
N ILE A 3 -27.47 -5.43 -27.00
CA ILE A 3 -26.95 -6.18 -25.86
C ILE A 3 -27.13 -5.30 -24.62
N ASP A 4 -28.27 -5.50 -23.97
CA ASP A 4 -28.56 -4.94 -22.65
C ASP A 4 -27.65 -5.60 -21.59
N ARG A 5 -26.68 -4.84 -21.05
CA ARG A 5 -25.81 -5.27 -19.94
C ARG A 5 -26.15 -4.57 -18.63
N ARG A 6 -27.39 -4.14 -18.42
CA ARG A 6 -27.88 -3.79 -17.06
C ARG A 6 -28.52 -5.01 -16.42
N ARG A 7 -27.72 -5.91 -15.85
CA ARG A 7 -28.22 -6.87 -14.85
C ARG A 7 -27.56 -6.62 -13.50
N ASN A 8 -28.31 -5.93 -12.65
CA ASN A 8 -28.15 -5.98 -11.21
C ASN A 8 -28.24 -7.45 -10.76
N PHE A 9 -27.17 -8.02 -10.22
CA PHE A 9 -27.25 -9.28 -9.50
C PHE A 9 -27.26 -8.98 -8.00
N LYS A 10 -28.47 -8.92 -7.43
CA LYS A 10 -28.70 -9.24 -6.01
C LYS A 10 -28.96 -10.74 -5.93
N PHE A 11 -28.28 -11.45 -5.04
CA PHE A 11 -28.80 -12.69 -4.47
C PHE A 11 -28.54 -12.73 -2.97
N SER A 12 -29.63 -12.56 -2.23
CA SER A 12 -29.78 -12.90 -0.82
C SER A 12 -30.29 -14.34 -0.69
N GLY A 13 -29.61 -15.15 0.13
CA GLY A 13 -30.22 -16.03 1.15
C GLY A 13 -30.99 -17.32 0.78
N TRP A 14 -30.42 -18.44 1.26
CA TRP A 14 -31.04 -19.60 1.95
C TRP A 14 -31.48 -20.90 1.21
N ALA A 15 -30.72 -21.95 1.55
CA ALA A 15 -31.02 -23.36 1.92
C ALA A 15 -31.62 -24.39 0.94
N PRO A 16 -31.23 -25.68 1.12
CA PRO A 16 -32.24 -26.69 1.42
C PRO A 16 -31.89 -27.59 2.62
N GLU A 17 -32.93 -28.01 3.37
CA GLU A 17 -32.88 -29.02 4.43
C GLU A 17 -32.89 -30.45 3.86
N SER A 18 -32.13 -31.36 4.47
CA SER A 18 -32.57 -32.73 4.82
C SER A 18 -31.44 -33.49 5.57
N GLY A 19 -31.71 -33.94 6.81
CA GLY A 19 -30.81 -34.73 7.67
C GLY A 19 -30.69 -36.22 7.28
N THR A 20 -29.47 -36.78 7.23
CA THR A 20 -28.73 -37.63 8.22
C THR A 20 -28.76 -39.14 7.85
N PRO A 21 -27.88 -40.02 8.38
CA PRO A 21 -26.44 -39.87 8.74
C PRO A 21 -25.55 -41.10 8.32
N ASN A 22 -24.22 -40.94 8.20
CA ASN A 22 -23.19 -41.72 8.96
C ASN A 22 -21.76 -41.69 8.36
N SER A 23 -20.81 -41.66 9.31
CA SER A 23 -19.41 -42.16 9.36
C SER A 23 -18.35 -41.69 8.36
N GLU A 24 -17.31 -41.08 8.97
CA GLU A 24 -15.86 -41.30 8.76
C GLU A 24 -15.38 -41.51 7.31
N ASP A 25 -14.67 -40.52 6.75
CA ASP A 25 -13.23 -40.65 6.50
C ASP A 25 -12.66 -39.40 5.79
N THR A 26 -11.39 -39.17 6.09
CA THR A 26 -10.44 -38.18 5.55
C THR A 26 -10.56 -37.96 4.04
N ASP A 27 -10.55 -36.71 3.57
CA ASP A 27 -9.45 -36.22 2.73
C ASP A 27 -9.50 -34.71 2.46
N SER A 28 -8.31 -34.19 2.21
CA SER A 28 -7.94 -32.85 1.77
C SER A 28 -8.88 -32.19 0.73
N GLU A 29 -9.84 -31.37 1.17
CA GLU A 29 -10.65 -30.55 0.24
C GLU A 29 -10.00 -29.19 -0.06
N GLN A 30 -9.63 -29.07 -1.34
CA GLN A 30 -9.36 -27.84 -2.07
C GLN A 30 -10.23 -26.69 -1.59
N THR A 31 -9.61 -25.73 -0.92
CA THR A 31 -10.25 -24.45 -0.58
C THR A 31 -10.54 -23.71 -1.89
N LYS A 32 -11.74 -23.97 -2.42
CA LYS A 32 -12.35 -23.25 -3.52
C LYS A 32 -12.54 -21.80 -3.07
N THR A 33 -11.50 -20.99 -3.22
CA THR A 33 -11.51 -19.59 -2.82
C THR A 33 -12.36 -18.83 -3.84
N CYS A 34 -13.49 -18.32 -3.36
CA CYS A 34 -14.37 -17.43 -4.09
C CYS A 34 -13.58 -16.20 -4.54
N ILE A 35 -13.74 -15.85 -5.81
CA ILE A 35 -13.26 -14.59 -6.40
C ILE A 35 -13.86 -13.46 -5.55
N LEU A 36 -13.03 -12.79 -4.75
CA LEU A 36 -13.39 -11.54 -4.09
C LEU A 36 -13.47 -10.47 -5.19
N GLY A 37 -14.54 -9.69 -5.16
CA GLY A 37 -15.07 -8.93 -6.27
C GLY A 37 -14.05 -8.10 -7.04
N ILE A 38 -14.23 -8.08 -8.36
CA ILE A 38 -13.56 -7.18 -9.29
C ILE A 38 -13.77 -5.75 -8.77
N SER A 39 -12.68 -5.08 -8.38
CA SER A 39 -12.64 -3.62 -8.24
C SER A 39 -13.17 -3.03 -9.54
N SER A 40 -14.36 -2.42 -9.49
CA SER A 40 -14.91 -1.73 -10.66
C SER A 40 -14.08 -0.47 -10.88
N SER A 41 -13.03 -0.59 -11.68
CA SER A 41 -12.46 0.57 -12.33
C SER A 41 -13.56 1.17 -13.22
N GLU A 42 -13.79 2.48 -13.12
CA GLU A 42 -14.76 3.22 -13.95
C GLU A 42 -14.28 3.35 -15.41
N LEU A 43 -13.60 2.33 -15.93
CA LEU A 43 -13.08 2.32 -17.28
C LEU A 43 -14.23 2.05 -18.25
N GLN A 44 -14.31 2.89 -19.28
CA GLN A 44 -15.32 2.76 -20.32
C GLN A 44 -15.10 1.47 -21.12
N ASN A 45 -16.17 0.87 -21.64
CA ASN A 45 -16.09 -0.32 -22.50
C ASN A 45 -15.13 -0.14 -23.70
N GLU A 46 -14.98 1.10 -24.16
CA GLU A 46 -14.05 1.48 -25.23
C GLU A 46 -12.60 1.17 -24.87
N PHE A 47 -12.20 1.38 -23.61
CA PHE A 47 -10.87 1.04 -23.11
C PHE A 47 -10.61 -0.47 -23.23
N PHE A 48 -11.52 -1.31 -22.72
CA PHE A 48 -11.34 -2.76 -22.79
C PHE A 48 -11.28 -3.29 -24.23
N ASN A 49 -12.10 -2.72 -25.12
CA ASN A 49 -12.06 -3.04 -26.54
C ASN A 49 -10.73 -2.61 -27.20
N ALA A 50 -10.18 -1.45 -26.80
CA ALA A 50 -8.87 -1.00 -27.25
C ALA A 50 -7.76 -1.95 -26.77
N VAL A 51 -7.77 -2.32 -25.49
CA VAL A 51 -6.84 -3.29 -24.91
C VAL A 51 -6.90 -4.63 -25.66
N MET A 52 -8.08 -5.18 -25.91
CA MET A 52 -8.21 -6.43 -26.68
C MET A 52 -7.58 -6.33 -28.08
N LYS A 53 -7.75 -5.20 -28.77
CA LYS A 53 -7.11 -4.98 -30.09
C LYS A 53 -5.58 -4.97 -29.99
N THR A 54 -5.01 -4.51 -28.87
CA THR A 54 -3.55 -4.50 -28.68
C THR A 54 -2.97 -5.89 -28.50
N TYR A 55 -3.71 -6.80 -27.85
CA TYR A 55 -3.25 -8.18 -27.66
C TYR A 55 -3.03 -8.92 -28.97
N VAL A 56 -3.88 -8.69 -29.98
CA VAL A 56 -3.73 -9.30 -31.30
C VAL A 56 -2.40 -8.89 -31.96
N LYS A 57 -1.94 -7.66 -31.71
CA LYS A 57 -0.66 -7.17 -32.25
C LYS A 57 0.54 -7.73 -31.50
N HIS A 58 0.38 -8.06 -30.21
CA HIS A 58 1.49 -8.49 -29.38
C HIS A 58 1.75 -9.99 -29.49
N LYS A 59 2.92 -10.34 -30.03
CA LYS A 59 3.32 -11.73 -30.31
C LYS A 59 3.11 -12.66 -29.11
N GLN A 60 3.58 -12.27 -27.91
CA GLN A 60 3.48 -13.10 -26.71
C GLN A 60 2.03 -13.31 -26.24
N CYS A 61 1.18 -12.29 -26.38
CA CYS A 61 -0.22 -12.41 -25.99
C CYS A 61 -0.94 -13.38 -26.92
N SER A 62 -0.77 -13.22 -28.24
CA SER A 62 -1.37 -14.14 -29.23
C SER A 62 -0.99 -15.61 -28.97
N ILE A 63 0.26 -15.87 -28.56
CA ILE A 63 0.72 -17.21 -28.16
C ILE A 63 -0.02 -17.71 -26.91
N LEU A 64 -0.32 -16.84 -25.94
CA LEU A 64 -1.06 -17.20 -24.72
C LEU A 64 -2.57 -17.40 -24.94
N PHE A 65 -3.18 -16.67 -25.89
CA PHE A 65 -4.61 -16.77 -26.15
C PHE A 65 -5.02 -18.16 -26.64
N GLN A 66 -4.24 -18.74 -27.56
CA GLN A 66 -4.54 -20.06 -28.14
C GLN A 66 -4.63 -21.20 -27.09
N PRO A 67 -3.65 -21.39 -26.18
CA PRO A 67 -3.72 -22.44 -25.18
C PRO A 67 -4.69 -22.11 -24.04
N LEU A 68 -4.90 -20.83 -23.69
CA LEU A 68 -5.85 -20.45 -22.64
C LEU A 68 -7.32 -20.58 -23.09
N GLN A 69 -7.60 -20.51 -24.39
CA GLN A 69 -8.93 -20.79 -24.96
C GLN A 69 -9.22 -22.29 -25.08
N GLN A 70 -8.18 -23.12 -25.16
CA GLN A 70 -8.32 -24.55 -25.34
C GLN A 70 -8.34 -25.27 -23.99
N LYS A 71 -9.03 -26.41 -23.94
CA LYS A 71 -9.12 -27.22 -22.72
C LYS A 71 -7.82 -27.98 -22.40
N TYR A 72 -6.86 -27.99 -23.32
CA TYR A 72 -5.62 -28.76 -23.25
C TYR A 72 -4.39 -27.86 -23.51
N ARG A 73 -3.34 -28.08 -22.73
CA ARG A 73 -2.07 -27.33 -22.80
C ARG A 73 -1.17 -27.96 -23.87
N SER A 74 -0.73 -27.16 -24.86
CA SER A 74 0.19 -27.62 -25.93
C SER A 74 1.64 -27.23 -25.62
N SER A 75 2.56 -28.21 -25.60
CA SER A 75 3.98 -28.01 -25.26
C SER A 75 4.79 -27.21 -26.30
N GLU A 76 4.36 -27.16 -27.57
CA GLU A 76 5.06 -26.41 -28.63
C GLU A 76 4.90 -24.89 -28.50
N LEU A 77 3.81 -24.41 -27.91
CA LEU A 77 3.58 -22.97 -27.72
C LEU A 77 4.42 -22.42 -26.56
N GLU A 78 4.75 -23.25 -25.58
CA GLU A 78 5.57 -22.86 -24.43
C GLU A 78 7.00 -22.48 -24.82
N SER A 79 7.57 -23.14 -25.84
CA SER A 79 8.96 -22.86 -26.27
C SER A 79 9.14 -21.50 -26.93
N HIS A 80 8.05 -20.85 -27.35
CA HIS A 80 8.06 -19.56 -28.03
C HIS A 80 7.81 -18.37 -27.09
N LEU A 81 7.46 -18.63 -25.82
CA LEU A 81 7.31 -17.60 -24.80
C LEU A 81 8.68 -17.13 -24.30
N GLU A 82 8.86 -15.82 -24.24
CA GLU A 82 10.06 -15.19 -23.66
C GLU A 82 9.87 -14.94 -22.16
N GLU A 83 10.96 -14.86 -21.39
CA GLU A 83 10.88 -14.43 -19.99
C GLU A 83 10.43 -12.96 -19.89
N PRO A 84 9.55 -12.58 -18.93
CA PRO A 84 9.03 -13.39 -17.81
C PRO A 84 7.78 -14.23 -18.11
N TRP A 85 7.21 -14.13 -19.31
CA TRP A 85 5.92 -14.73 -19.67
C TRP A 85 5.91 -16.25 -19.57
N LEU A 86 7.03 -16.90 -19.85
CA LEU A 86 7.17 -18.35 -19.76
C LEU A 86 7.06 -18.85 -18.31
N THR A 87 7.70 -18.16 -17.37
CA THR A 87 7.67 -18.51 -15.94
C THR A 87 6.24 -18.37 -15.39
N ASP A 88 5.64 -17.19 -15.55
CA ASP A 88 4.29 -16.89 -15.08
C ASP A 88 3.23 -17.84 -15.71
N TYR A 89 3.42 -18.24 -16.96
CA TYR A 89 2.54 -19.21 -17.62
C TYR A 89 2.64 -20.61 -17.01
N LYS A 90 3.86 -21.10 -16.73
CA LYS A 90 4.06 -22.41 -16.10
C LYS A 90 3.43 -22.48 -14.71
N ASP A 91 3.48 -21.37 -13.98
CA ASP A 91 2.92 -21.22 -12.63
C ASP A 91 1.39 -21.00 -12.62
N ASN A 92 0.75 -21.05 -13.80
CA ASN A 92 -0.69 -20.78 -13.98
C ASN A 92 -1.10 -19.40 -13.45
N GLU A 93 -0.23 -18.40 -13.59
CA GLU A 93 -0.56 -17.03 -13.21
C GLU A 93 -1.41 -16.33 -14.27
N PHE A 94 -1.48 -16.83 -15.51
CA PHE A 94 -2.36 -16.25 -16.52
C PHE A 94 -3.77 -16.85 -16.55
N LEU A 95 -4.77 -15.96 -16.61
CA LEU A 95 -6.18 -16.28 -16.73
C LEU A 95 -6.78 -15.55 -17.93
N LEU A 96 -7.67 -16.23 -18.66
CA LEU A 96 -8.42 -15.62 -19.76
C LEU A 96 -9.90 -15.54 -19.38
N ILE A 97 -10.42 -14.32 -19.23
CA ILE A 97 -11.81 -14.05 -18.83
C ILE A 97 -12.38 -13.02 -19.81
N ASP A 98 -13.50 -13.35 -20.45
CA ASP A 98 -14.19 -12.46 -21.40
C ASP A 98 -13.30 -11.87 -22.53
N GLY A 99 -12.29 -12.64 -22.95
CA GLY A 99 -11.34 -12.22 -23.98
C GLY A 99 -10.23 -11.30 -23.47
N LEU A 100 -10.15 -11.06 -22.16
CA LEU A 100 -9.10 -10.29 -21.51
C LEU A 100 -8.15 -11.20 -20.75
N LEU A 101 -6.85 -10.92 -20.89
CA LEU A 101 -5.79 -11.61 -20.18
C LEU A 101 -5.60 -10.97 -18.81
N TYR A 102 -5.72 -11.76 -17.75
CA TYR A 102 -5.44 -11.37 -16.38
C TYR A 102 -4.18 -12.08 -15.91
N HIS A 103 -3.39 -11.40 -15.10
CA HIS A 103 -2.27 -11.99 -14.36
C HIS A 103 -2.70 -12.12 -12.90
N ARG A 104 -2.53 -13.33 -12.35
CA ARG A 104 -2.93 -13.77 -11.03
C ARG A 104 -1.69 -13.74 -10.15
N GLU A 105 -1.74 -12.87 -9.16
CA GLU A 105 -0.82 -12.87 -8.04
C GLU A 105 -1.45 -13.64 -6.86
N LYS A 106 -0.69 -13.85 -5.79
CA LYS A 106 -1.10 -14.69 -4.63
C LYS A 106 -2.48 -14.36 -4.05
N HIS A 107 -2.88 -13.10 -4.07
CA HIS A 107 -4.12 -12.62 -3.46
C HIS A 107 -4.98 -11.74 -4.36
N ALA A 108 -4.54 -11.48 -5.60
CA ALA A 108 -5.19 -10.54 -6.50
C ALA A 108 -5.04 -10.97 -7.96
N SER A 109 -5.82 -10.39 -8.85
CA SER A 109 -5.64 -10.57 -10.29
C SER A 109 -5.78 -9.23 -11.00
N GLY A 110 -4.72 -8.83 -11.70
CA GLY A 110 -4.67 -7.58 -12.45
C GLY A 110 -4.91 -7.82 -13.94
N LEU A 111 -5.58 -6.89 -14.61
CA LEU A 111 -5.71 -6.91 -16.06
C LEU A 111 -4.32 -6.71 -16.71
N LYS A 112 -3.92 -7.60 -17.62
CA LYS A 112 -2.66 -7.43 -18.35
C LYS A 112 -2.71 -6.19 -19.23
N ILE A 113 -1.70 -5.34 -19.21
CA ILE A 113 -1.59 -4.24 -20.17
C ILE A 113 -0.29 -4.38 -20.97
N VAL A 114 -0.37 -4.09 -22.27
CA VAL A 114 0.78 -4.23 -23.20
C VAL A 114 1.18 -2.89 -23.80
N ASP A 115 0.20 -2.05 -24.13
CA ASP A 115 0.46 -0.79 -24.81
C ASP A 115 0.89 0.31 -23.86
N ARG A 116 1.83 1.16 -24.31
CA ARG A 116 2.38 2.27 -23.52
C ARG A 116 1.29 3.29 -23.18
N ASP A 117 0.41 3.59 -24.12
CA ASP A 117 -0.63 4.60 -23.93
C ASP A 117 -1.60 4.20 -22.81
N HIS A 118 -1.95 2.92 -22.73
CA HIS A 118 -2.80 2.39 -21.66
C HIS A 118 -2.07 2.38 -20.30
N ILE A 119 -0.78 2.03 -20.27
CA ILE A 119 0.04 2.09 -19.06
C ILE A 119 0.09 3.52 -18.53
N SER A 120 0.42 4.49 -19.39
CA SER A 120 0.47 5.91 -19.03
C SER A 120 -0.86 6.42 -18.52
N SER A 121 -1.98 6.04 -19.16
CA SER A 121 -3.32 6.43 -18.71
C SER A 121 -3.64 5.90 -17.32
N ILE A 122 -3.31 4.62 -17.03
CA ILE A 122 -3.54 4.03 -15.71
C ILE A 122 -2.66 4.69 -14.64
N LEU A 123 -1.39 4.98 -14.94
CA LEU A 123 -0.50 5.67 -14.01
C LEU A 123 -1.00 7.07 -13.69
N GLN A 124 -1.46 7.82 -14.69
CA GLN A 124 -2.06 9.14 -14.52
C GLN A 124 -3.32 9.08 -13.64
N GLU A 125 -4.24 8.17 -13.92
CA GLU A 125 -5.47 8.01 -13.12
C GLU A 125 -5.19 7.58 -11.68
N CYS A 126 -4.22 6.69 -11.47
CA CYS A 126 -3.88 6.20 -10.13
C CYS A 126 -3.08 7.21 -9.31
N HIS A 127 -2.31 8.09 -9.94
CA HIS A 127 -1.38 9.01 -9.25
C HIS A 127 -1.85 10.47 -9.26
N ASP A 128 -2.25 11.00 -10.42
CA ASP A 128 -2.51 12.44 -10.63
C ASP A 128 -3.97 12.83 -10.34
N CYS A 129 -4.85 11.85 -10.15
CA CYS A 129 -6.25 12.11 -9.85
C CYS A 129 -6.38 13.02 -8.60
N PRO A 130 -7.06 14.18 -8.69
CA PRO A 130 -7.16 15.14 -7.59
C PRO A 130 -7.78 14.57 -6.31
N TYR A 131 -8.66 13.57 -6.45
CA TYR A 131 -9.32 12.89 -5.35
C TYR A 131 -8.45 11.84 -4.65
N VAL A 132 -7.47 11.29 -5.38
CA VAL A 132 -6.52 10.29 -4.86
C VAL A 132 -5.34 11.01 -4.20
N GLY A 133 -4.92 12.15 -4.77
CA GLY A 133 -3.98 13.09 -4.16
C GLY A 133 -2.59 12.50 -3.98
N HIS A 134 -1.80 12.45 -5.06
CA HIS A 134 -0.34 12.20 -5.08
C HIS A 134 0.17 11.36 -3.90
N MET A 135 -0.45 10.19 -3.70
CA MET A 135 -0.20 9.38 -2.52
C MET A 135 1.26 8.89 -2.50
N SER A 136 1.67 8.30 -1.38
CA SER A 136 2.97 7.62 -1.33
C SER A 136 3.11 6.61 -2.46
N GLU A 137 4.35 6.36 -2.85
CA GLU A 137 4.71 5.37 -3.88
C GLU A 137 4.09 3.99 -3.59
N ASP A 138 4.17 3.53 -2.34
CA ASP A 138 3.58 2.25 -1.91
C ASP A 138 2.06 2.19 -2.13
N ARG A 139 1.34 3.27 -1.83
CA ARG A 139 -0.12 3.32 -2.02
C ARG A 139 -0.50 3.37 -3.49
N THR A 140 0.28 4.11 -4.28
CA THR A 140 0.08 4.16 -5.74
C THR A 140 0.33 2.79 -6.34
N LYS A 141 1.37 2.08 -5.88
CA LYS A 141 1.69 0.71 -6.28
C LYS A 141 0.57 -0.27 -5.96
N GLU A 142 0.04 -0.25 -4.75
CA GLU A 142 -1.07 -1.11 -4.34
C GLU A 142 -2.31 -0.90 -5.23
N ARG A 143 -2.63 0.38 -5.52
CA ARG A 143 -3.76 0.74 -6.39
C ARG A 143 -3.58 0.23 -7.82
N VAL A 144 -2.40 0.45 -8.40
CA VAL A 144 -2.09 -0.04 -9.75
C VAL A 144 -2.14 -1.57 -9.80
N ALA A 145 -1.49 -2.26 -8.85
CA ALA A 145 -1.43 -3.73 -8.80
C ALA A 145 -2.82 -4.37 -8.65
N SER A 146 -3.75 -3.73 -7.95
CA SER A 146 -5.14 -4.19 -7.85
C SER A 146 -5.94 -4.11 -9.15
N THR A 147 -5.48 -3.35 -10.14
CA THR A 147 -6.23 -3.07 -11.37
C THR A 147 -5.55 -3.66 -12.60
N ALA A 148 -4.23 -3.51 -12.70
CA ALA A 148 -3.48 -3.84 -13.90
C ALA A 148 -2.09 -4.40 -13.59
N TRP A 149 -1.56 -5.19 -14.52
CA TRP A 149 -0.24 -5.79 -14.44
C TRP A 149 0.51 -5.68 -15.78
N TRP A 150 1.82 -5.43 -15.74
CA TRP A 150 2.70 -5.47 -16.92
C TRP A 150 4.15 -5.77 -16.50
N PRO A 151 5.04 -6.20 -17.43
CA PRO A 151 6.42 -6.47 -17.07
C PRO A 151 7.08 -5.15 -16.66
N LYS A 152 7.83 -5.16 -15.56
CA LYS A 152 8.49 -3.95 -14.99
C LYS A 152 7.53 -2.89 -14.44
N LEU A 153 6.31 -3.27 -14.06
CA LEU A 153 5.34 -2.37 -13.42
C LEU A 153 5.96 -1.53 -12.30
N GLU A 154 6.71 -2.16 -11.38
CA GLU A 154 7.31 -1.45 -10.25
C GLU A 154 8.32 -0.39 -10.70
N GLN A 155 9.19 -0.75 -11.66
CA GLN A 155 10.20 0.17 -12.18
C GLN A 155 9.54 1.38 -12.85
N GLU A 156 8.56 1.14 -13.73
CA GLU A 156 7.90 2.21 -14.49
C GLU A 156 7.05 3.11 -13.59
N LEU A 157 6.40 2.54 -12.57
CA LEU A 157 5.69 3.31 -11.56
C LEU A 157 6.64 4.20 -10.76
N SER A 158 7.78 3.66 -10.33
CA SER A 158 8.82 4.41 -9.62
C SER A 158 9.34 5.57 -10.48
N GLU A 159 9.65 5.29 -11.76
CA GLU A 159 10.09 6.31 -12.72
C GLU A 159 9.03 7.40 -12.91
N TYR A 160 7.76 7.02 -13.07
CA TYR A 160 6.64 7.97 -13.21
C TYR A 160 6.54 8.93 -12.01
N ILE A 161 6.51 8.39 -10.79
CA ILE A 161 6.40 9.20 -9.56
C ILE A 161 7.63 10.08 -9.37
N ASN A 162 8.82 9.59 -9.73
CA ASN A 162 10.05 10.39 -9.67
C ASN A 162 10.04 11.56 -10.66
N THR A 163 9.32 11.46 -11.78
CA THR A 163 9.13 12.58 -12.72
C THR A 163 8.01 13.55 -12.31
N CYS A 164 7.18 13.22 -11.32
CA CYS A 164 6.06 14.05 -10.89
C CYS A 164 6.53 15.29 -10.12
N GLU A 165 6.40 16.48 -10.73
CA GLU A 165 6.83 17.74 -10.12
C GLU A 165 6.19 18.02 -8.76
N ARG A 166 4.90 17.67 -8.58
CA ARG A 166 4.18 17.94 -7.34
C ARG A 166 4.73 17.08 -6.20
N CYS A 167 4.93 15.79 -6.45
CA CYS A 167 5.60 14.91 -5.50
C CYS A 167 7.00 15.38 -5.18
N GLN A 168 7.80 15.81 -6.17
CA GLN A 168 9.16 16.31 -5.91
C GLN A 168 9.17 17.61 -5.08
N LYS A 169 8.15 18.47 -5.24
CA LYS A 169 8.01 19.73 -4.48
C LYS A 169 7.50 19.49 -3.05
N GLU A 170 6.54 18.59 -2.86
CA GLU A 170 5.91 18.28 -1.57
C GLU A 170 6.76 17.30 -0.74
N ASN A 171 7.24 16.21 -1.36
CA ASN A 171 8.12 15.20 -0.73
C ASN A 171 9.60 15.56 -0.90
N ARG A 172 9.96 16.83 -0.67
CA ARG A 172 11.38 17.18 -0.53
C ARG A 172 11.94 16.28 0.57
N LYS A 173 12.97 15.48 0.24
CA LYS A 173 13.73 14.72 1.23
C LYS A 173 14.25 15.72 2.26
N HIS A 174 13.54 15.83 3.38
CA HIS A 174 13.94 16.72 4.46
C HIS A 174 15.26 16.18 5.03
N GLY A 175 16.34 16.90 4.75
CA GLY A 175 17.57 16.79 5.51
C GLY A 175 18.79 16.31 4.75
N LYS A 176 19.92 16.93 5.06
CA LYS A 176 21.24 16.27 5.00
C LYS A 176 21.11 14.91 5.72
N LYS A 177 21.89 13.90 5.30
CA LYS A 177 22.03 12.66 6.09
C LYS A 177 22.18 13.06 7.56
N TYR A 178 21.34 12.50 8.43
CA TYR A 178 21.47 12.70 9.87
C TYR A 178 22.95 12.54 10.21
N GLY A 179 23.53 13.56 10.85
CA GLY A 179 24.92 13.48 11.30
C GLY A 179 25.08 12.24 12.18
N LEU A 180 26.30 11.74 12.31
CA LEU A 180 26.56 10.69 13.29
C LEU A 180 26.09 11.18 14.67
N LEU A 181 25.31 10.36 15.38
CA LEU A 181 24.91 10.64 16.75
C LEU A 181 26.19 10.86 17.56
N GLN A 182 26.34 12.05 18.14
CA GLN A 182 27.49 12.33 18.99
C GLN A 182 27.30 11.60 20.32
N HIS A 183 28.36 10.91 20.76
CA HIS A 183 28.37 10.28 22.08
C HIS A 183 28.39 11.38 23.15
N ILE A 184 27.39 11.37 24.03
CA ILE A 184 27.36 12.23 25.22
C ILE A 184 28.16 11.49 26.31
N GLU A 185 29.16 12.14 26.88
CA GLU A 185 29.94 11.56 27.99
C GLU A 185 29.03 11.18 29.16
N GLU A 186 29.24 10.00 29.73
CA GLU A 186 28.51 9.58 30.91
C GLU A 186 28.94 10.41 32.12
N PRO A 187 27.99 11.00 32.87
CA PRO A 187 28.33 11.72 34.09
C PRO A 187 28.95 10.76 35.10
N LYS A 188 29.89 11.26 35.92
CA LYS A 188 30.58 10.50 36.97
C LYS A 188 29.98 10.73 38.34
N ARG A 189 29.21 11.81 38.50
CA ARG A 189 28.60 12.23 39.75
C ARG A 189 27.13 12.64 39.56
N PRO A 190 26.28 12.47 40.59
CA PRO A 190 24.90 12.98 40.55
C PRO A 190 24.88 14.48 40.26
N TRP A 191 23.90 14.92 39.44
CA TRP A 191 23.69 16.33 39.07
C TRP A 191 24.80 16.97 38.22
N GLU A 192 25.77 16.20 37.72
CA GLU A 192 26.83 16.69 36.82
C GLU A 192 26.29 17.02 35.42
N THR A 193 25.40 16.15 34.92
CA THR A 193 24.72 16.35 33.64
C THR A 193 23.23 16.19 33.86
N ILE A 194 22.47 17.25 33.56
CA ILE A 194 21.01 17.27 33.65
C ILE A 194 20.41 17.50 32.28
N ASN A 195 19.34 16.78 31.97
CA ASN A 195 18.47 17.13 30.85
C ASN A 195 17.25 17.87 31.39
N MET A 196 16.89 18.94 30.72
CA MET A 196 15.70 19.72 31.02
C MET A 196 14.79 19.70 29.81
N ASP A 197 13.52 19.38 30.04
CA ASP A 197 12.48 19.47 29.03
C ASP A 197 11.21 20.04 29.64
N CYS A 198 10.38 20.66 28.82
CA CYS A 198 9.22 21.40 29.27
C CYS A 198 7.96 20.87 28.62
N VAL A 199 7.04 20.36 29.43
CA VAL A 199 5.71 19.98 28.96
C VAL A 199 4.81 21.21 29.06
N THR A 200 4.35 21.67 27.90
CA THR A 200 3.50 22.86 27.78
C THR A 200 2.08 22.49 27.34
N GLY A 201 1.12 23.40 27.59
CA GLY A 201 -0.27 23.19 27.18
C GLY A 201 -1.02 22.18 28.04
N LEU A 202 -0.60 22.00 29.30
CA LEU A 202 -1.34 21.19 30.25
C LEU A 202 -2.65 21.90 30.60
N VAL A 203 -3.71 21.13 30.77
CA VAL A 203 -4.98 21.65 31.31
C VAL A 203 -4.70 22.15 32.74
N PRO A 204 -5.04 23.41 33.08
CA PRO A 204 -4.80 23.96 34.41
C PRO A 204 -5.39 23.05 35.49
N GLY A 205 -4.58 22.69 36.49
CA GLY A 205 -4.97 21.72 37.51
C GLY A 205 -4.42 22.01 38.91
N GLY A 206 -5.11 21.48 39.92
CA GLY A 206 -4.76 21.67 41.33
C GLY A 206 -5.27 23.00 41.91
N LYS A 207 -4.89 23.30 43.16
CA LYS A 207 -5.31 24.54 43.85
C LYS A 207 -4.71 25.80 43.22
N GLU A 208 -3.49 25.69 42.70
CA GLU A 208 -2.72 26.80 42.12
C GLU A 208 -2.85 26.89 40.59
N ASN A 209 -3.66 26.01 39.96
CA ASN A 209 -3.93 25.99 38.51
C ASN A 209 -2.67 25.94 37.63
N PHE A 210 -1.68 25.12 37.98
CA PHE A 210 -0.48 24.94 37.16
C PHE A 210 -0.83 24.39 35.76
N ASN A 211 -0.21 24.93 34.72
CA ASN A 211 -0.46 24.60 33.31
C ASN A 211 0.84 24.27 32.53
N TYR A 212 1.96 24.17 33.26
CA TYR A 212 3.29 23.94 32.74
C TYR A 212 4.08 23.02 33.69
N CYS A 213 4.90 22.13 33.14
CA CYS A 213 5.75 21.25 33.93
C CYS A 213 7.18 21.24 33.38
N LEU A 214 8.14 21.68 34.19
CA LEU A 214 9.55 21.54 33.91
C LEU A 214 10.03 20.18 34.43
N ILE A 215 10.49 19.34 33.52
CA ILE A 215 11.03 18.02 33.80
C ILE A 215 12.55 18.13 33.82
N ILE A 216 13.15 17.71 34.92
CA ILE A 216 14.59 17.71 35.13
C ILE A 216 15.04 16.28 35.38
N VAL A 217 15.91 15.77 34.53
CA VAL A 217 16.42 14.40 34.62
C VAL A 217 17.91 14.44 34.92
N ASP A 218 18.30 13.94 36.09
CA ASP A 218 19.71 13.67 36.39
C ASP A 218 20.16 12.43 35.61
N ARG A 219 21.12 12.61 34.71
CA ARG A 219 21.60 11.54 33.83
C ARG A 219 22.39 10.47 34.56
N PHE A 220 22.99 10.78 35.71
CA PHE A 220 23.76 9.80 36.48
C PHE A 220 22.85 8.79 37.17
N ARG A 221 21.78 9.27 37.82
CA ARG A 221 20.85 8.42 38.57
C ARG A 221 19.63 8.00 37.77
N ASN A 222 19.45 8.56 36.58
CA ASN A 222 18.20 8.49 35.81
C ASN A 222 16.98 8.89 36.67
N SER A 223 17.18 9.84 37.59
CA SER A 223 16.13 10.32 38.50
C SER A 223 15.45 11.55 37.91
N VAL A 224 14.13 11.56 37.96
CA VAL A 224 13.30 12.63 37.40
C VAL A 224 12.75 13.50 38.53
N ARG A 225 12.88 14.81 38.39
CA ARG A 225 12.22 15.82 39.21
C ARG A 225 11.31 16.66 38.31
N CYS A 226 10.04 16.75 38.68
CA CYS A 226 9.05 17.56 37.98
C CYS A 226 8.73 18.79 38.82
N LEU A 227 8.86 19.98 38.22
CA LEU A 227 8.48 21.24 38.84
C LEU A 227 7.23 21.76 38.14
N LEU A 228 6.19 22.00 38.93
CA LEU A 228 4.93 22.57 38.45
C LEU A 228 5.06 24.09 38.43
N CYS A 229 4.76 24.68 37.28
CA CYS A 229 4.91 26.12 37.03
C CYS A 229 3.72 26.63 36.20
N HIS A 230 3.72 27.93 35.97
CA HIS A 230 2.82 28.58 35.02
C HIS A 230 3.57 28.86 33.71
N LYS A 231 2.87 28.81 32.59
CA LYS A 231 3.43 29.09 31.26
C LYS A 231 3.98 30.52 31.17
N GLU A 232 3.43 31.42 31.97
CA GLU A 232 3.77 32.82 32.07
C GLU A 232 4.98 33.10 32.98
N ASP A 233 5.47 32.09 33.71
CA ASP A 233 6.61 32.25 34.63
C ASP A 233 7.86 32.66 33.87
N THR A 234 8.60 33.61 34.43
CA THR A 234 9.90 33.97 33.88
C THR A 234 10.94 32.91 34.23
N ALA A 235 12.05 32.90 33.49
CA ALA A 235 13.18 32.01 33.81
C ALA A 235 13.68 32.20 35.26
N MET A 236 13.53 33.41 35.83
CA MET A 236 13.88 33.68 37.21
C MET A 236 12.91 33.00 38.19
N ASP A 237 11.61 33.08 37.93
CA ASP A 237 10.58 32.45 38.75
C ASP A 237 10.76 30.92 38.76
N THR A 238 10.98 30.33 37.59
CA THR A 238 11.26 28.89 37.47
C THR A 238 12.56 28.49 38.19
N ALA A 239 13.60 29.33 38.14
CA ALA A 239 14.86 29.07 38.83
C ALA A 239 14.72 29.12 40.36
N LEU A 240 13.86 29.99 40.89
CA LEU A 240 13.54 30.02 42.32
C LEU A 240 12.87 28.71 42.77
N VAL A 241 11.91 28.20 41.99
CA VAL A 241 11.26 26.90 42.27
C VAL A 241 12.28 25.75 42.27
N PHE A 242 13.27 25.80 41.37
CA PHE A 242 14.35 24.82 41.35
C PHE A 242 15.25 24.87 42.60
N GLY A 243 15.64 26.06 43.05
CA GLY A 243 16.58 26.24 44.16
C GLY A 243 16.02 26.00 45.57
N ILE A 244 14.70 25.90 45.72
CA ILE A 244 14.01 25.79 47.03
C ILE A 244 13.69 24.33 47.40
N THR A 245 13.95 23.35 46.52
CA THR A 245 13.59 21.92 46.68
C THR A 245 14.78 20.97 46.70
#